data_AF-R6MS04-F1
#
_entry.id   AF-R6MS04-F1
#
_cell.length_a   1.000
_cell.length_b   1.000
_cell.length_c   1.000
_cell.angle_alpha   90.00
_cell.angle_beta   90.00
_cell.angle_gamma   90.00
#
_symmetry.space_group_name_H-M   'P 1'
#
loop_
_entity.id
_entity.type
_entity.pdbx_description
1 polymer ?
#
loop_
_entity_poly.entity_id
_entity_poly.type
_entity_poly.pdbx_seq_one_letter_code
_entity_poly.pdbx_strand_id
1 'polypeptide(L)'
;MKKLLFMLLLCLPLTGMAKDKKDNSDPKYLAGAVTTIDGKVAFTNEINAPGLSKTEIFNQMLEWAKGRFKPDGKLYSQVSYSNEEEGTIAATAEEYMVFSSTALSLDRTRIYYQFLINAEDGKCKLLMTRIRYWYDEARDGGEKYTAEEWINDDMALNKKKTKLAPICGKFRRETIDLKDELFQSASVALGQKLLNNASATTAQSVPAQTLQPATPVLNASAELKEVSLEQLPANLNEIAAQGRITLTAANGEEIDIKAENWSGFGKMFNKNVAYLLIDQSRIAATALMEQSDTYKVSFYTSNNTQASVVIECKKAMAQKMTADELKSLNQNVDASKQYTMYIGEVTKALMR
;
A
#
# COMPACT_ATOMS: atom_id res chain seq x y z
N MET A 1 -0.15 61.33 -25.41
CA MET A 1 0.12 60.98 -24.00
C MET A 1 -0.93 59.97 -23.54
N LYS A 2 -0.44 58.84 -23.00
CA LYS A 2 -1.07 57.79 -22.17
C LYS A 2 -2.40 57.16 -22.65
N LYS A 3 -2.22 55.98 -23.25
CA LYS A 3 -3.22 54.99 -23.65
C LYS A 3 -3.75 54.21 -22.44
N LEU A 4 -5.06 53.94 -22.52
CA LEU A 4 -5.81 52.73 -22.14
C LEU A 4 -5.32 51.87 -20.96
N LEU A 5 -6.04 52.00 -19.85
CA LEU A 5 -6.92 51.00 -19.23
C LEU A 5 -6.58 49.49 -19.42
N PHE A 6 -6.14 48.87 -18.32
CA PHE A 6 -6.59 47.57 -17.77
C PHE A 6 -7.19 46.53 -18.73
N MET A 7 -6.40 45.51 -19.10
CA MET A 7 -6.82 44.10 -19.26
C MET A 7 -5.67 43.28 -19.88
N LEU A 8 -4.94 42.50 -19.08
CA LEU A 8 -4.42 41.15 -19.42
C LEU A 8 -3.62 40.57 -18.23
N LEU A 9 -4.31 39.98 -17.26
CA LEU A 9 -3.69 39.11 -16.24
C LEU A 9 -4.76 38.16 -15.72
N LEU A 10 -5.19 37.26 -16.59
CA LEU A 10 -6.04 36.11 -16.27
C LEU A 10 -5.43 34.90 -16.96
N CYS A 11 -5.33 33.81 -16.19
CA CYS A 11 -5.06 32.43 -16.60
C CYS A 11 -3.59 32.00 -16.74
N LEU A 12 -2.88 31.95 -15.61
CA LEU A 12 -2.06 30.78 -15.30
C LEU A 12 -2.67 30.10 -14.06
N PRO A 13 -3.09 28.83 -14.13
CA PRO A 13 -3.49 28.10 -12.94
C PRO A 13 -2.22 27.82 -12.13
N LEU A 14 -1.96 28.65 -11.12
CA LEU A 14 -1.08 28.30 -10.02
C LEU A 14 -1.77 27.23 -9.16
N THR A 15 -1.95 26.02 -9.69
CA THR A 15 -2.11 24.83 -8.84
C THR A 15 -0.72 24.40 -8.38
N GLY A 16 -0.04 25.29 -7.66
CA GLY A 16 0.97 24.86 -6.73
C GLY A 16 0.24 24.24 -5.55
N MET A 17 0.06 22.92 -5.56
CA MET A 17 -0.23 22.20 -4.32
C MET A 17 0.94 22.52 -3.38
N ALA A 18 0.73 23.45 -2.46
CA ALA A 18 1.65 23.66 -1.36
C ALA A 18 1.70 22.33 -0.61
N LYS A 19 2.80 21.58 -0.71
CA LYS A 19 3.06 20.45 0.20
C LYS A 19 2.92 21.02 1.61
N ASP A 20 1.98 20.49 2.38
CA ASP A 20 1.74 20.86 3.77
C ASP A 20 3.07 21.00 4.51
N LYS A 21 3.15 21.97 5.42
CA LYS A 21 4.35 22.24 6.21
C LYS A 21 4.70 20.98 7.00
N LYS A 22 5.63 20.18 6.47
CA LYS A 22 5.98 18.85 6.98
C LYS A 22 6.39 18.96 8.45
N ASP A 23 5.67 18.27 9.33
CA ASP A 23 5.96 18.29 10.76
C ASP A 23 7.33 17.63 11.03
N ASN A 24 8.23 18.37 11.68
CA ASN A 24 9.54 17.87 12.04
C ASN A 24 9.52 17.06 13.35
N SER A 25 8.40 17.05 14.08
CA SER A 25 8.20 16.30 15.33
C SER A 25 7.43 15.00 15.17
N ASP A 26 7.07 14.61 13.94
CA ASP A 26 6.34 13.37 13.69
C ASP A 26 7.16 12.14 14.17
N PRO A 27 6.64 11.35 15.13
CA PRO A 27 7.33 10.18 15.67
C PRO A 27 7.79 9.17 14.63
N LYS A 28 7.13 9.09 13.47
CA LYS A 28 7.51 8.23 12.34
C LYS A 28 8.98 8.39 11.94
N TYR A 29 9.53 9.60 12.05
CA TYR A 29 10.88 9.91 11.58
C TYR A 29 11.90 10.07 12.71
N LEU A 30 11.51 9.94 13.98
CA LEU A 30 12.38 10.17 15.13
C LEU A 30 13.22 8.94 15.47
N ALA A 31 13.75 8.88 16.70
CA ALA A 31 14.72 7.89 17.12
C ALA A 31 14.28 6.45 16.83
N GLY A 32 15.20 5.64 16.32
CA GLY A 32 14.93 4.23 15.98
C GLY A 32 14.24 4.00 14.63
N ALA A 33 13.79 5.04 13.92
CA ALA A 33 13.18 4.88 12.60
C ALA A 33 14.18 4.42 11.52
N VAL A 34 15.48 4.70 11.69
CA VAL A 34 16.55 4.26 10.79
C VAL A 34 17.31 3.10 11.43
N THR A 35 17.14 1.91 10.87
CA THR A 35 17.73 0.66 11.36
C THR A 35 19.03 0.32 10.65
N THR A 36 19.86 -0.52 11.26
CA THR A 36 21.13 -0.99 10.69
C THR A 36 21.29 -2.50 10.80
N ILE A 37 21.96 -3.11 9.82
CA ILE A 37 22.44 -4.50 9.83
C ILE A 37 23.93 -4.42 9.49
N ASP A 38 24.78 -5.03 10.33
CA ASP A 38 26.25 -5.01 10.18
C ASP A 38 26.83 -3.60 9.98
N GLY A 39 26.29 -2.63 10.71
CA GLY A 39 26.72 -1.23 10.66
C GLY A 39 26.34 -0.50 9.35
N LYS A 40 25.51 -1.10 8.50
CA LYS A 40 24.93 -0.47 7.31
C LYS A 40 23.47 -0.17 7.51
N VAL A 41 23.02 0.99 7.05
CA VAL A 41 21.59 1.33 7.06
C VAL A 41 20.86 0.31 6.20
N ALA A 42 19.89 -0.34 6.83
CA ALA A 42 19.17 -1.46 6.28
C ALA A 42 17.75 -1.43 6.80
N PHE A 43 16.80 -1.35 5.88
CA PHE A 43 15.39 -1.45 6.19
C PHE A 43 14.87 -2.80 5.74
N THR A 44 14.16 -3.49 6.62
CA THR A 44 13.60 -4.80 6.32
C THR A 44 12.09 -4.79 6.45
N ASN A 45 11.43 -5.60 5.63
CA ASN A 45 10.02 -5.95 5.81
C ASN A 45 9.80 -7.43 5.46
N GLU A 46 8.83 -8.05 6.08
CA GLU A 46 8.39 -9.41 5.75
C GLU A 46 6.91 -9.39 5.37
N ILE A 47 6.62 -9.84 4.17
CA ILE A 47 5.25 -9.98 3.66
C ILE A 47 4.86 -11.44 3.84
N ASN A 48 3.80 -11.69 4.61
CA ASN A 48 3.19 -13.01 4.69
C ASN A 48 2.30 -13.21 3.47
N ALA A 49 2.50 -14.32 2.75
CA ALA A 49 1.73 -14.71 1.58
C ALA A 49 1.32 -16.20 1.67
N PRO A 50 0.56 -16.57 2.72
CA PRO A 50 0.17 -17.95 2.94
C PRO A 50 -0.58 -18.52 1.73
N GLY A 51 -0.22 -19.72 1.31
CA GLY A 51 -0.84 -20.38 0.15
C GLY A 51 -0.16 -20.10 -1.19
N LEU A 52 0.85 -19.22 -1.25
CA LEU A 52 1.73 -19.14 -2.42
C LEU A 52 3.01 -19.94 -2.20
N SER A 53 3.41 -20.69 -3.22
CA SER A 53 4.74 -21.29 -3.29
C SER A 53 5.82 -20.23 -3.51
N LYS A 54 7.06 -20.58 -3.16
CA LYS A 54 8.26 -19.78 -3.46
C LYS A 54 8.29 -19.34 -4.92
N THR A 55 8.01 -20.24 -5.86
CA THR A 55 8.03 -19.96 -7.30
C THR A 55 6.97 -18.92 -7.68
N GLU A 56 5.76 -19.01 -7.13
CA GLU A 56 4.71 -18.02 -7.42
C GLU A 56 5.04 -16.64 -6.86
N ILE A 57 5.58 -16.59 -5.64
CA ILE A 57 6.05 -15.35 -5.02
C ILE A 57 7.19 -14.76 -5.84
N PHE A 58 8.17 -15.59 -6.21
CA PHE A 58 9.32 -15.17 -7.00
C PHE A 58 8.87 -14.56 -8.34
N ASN A 59 8.01 -15.24 -9.08
CA ASN A 59 7.55 -14.78 -10.39
C ASN A 59 6.78 -13.45 -10.28
N GLN A 60 5.87 -13.33 -9.30
CA GLN A 60 5.12 -12.10 -9.07
C GLN A 60 6.04 -10.94 -8.69
N MET A 61 7.00 -11.17 -7.79
CA MET A 61 7.92 -10.14 -7.35
C MET A 61 8.94 -9.76 -8.41
N LEU A 62 9.34 -10.71 -9.26
CA LEU A 62 10.21 -10.43 -10.40
C LEU A 62 9.51 -9.53 -11.42
N GLU A 63 8.24 -9.79 -11.71
CA GLU A 63 7.41 -8.95 -12.56
C GLU A 63 7.26 -7.54 -11.97
N TRP A 64 6.85 -7.44 -10.70
CA TRP A 64 6.75 -6.16 -10.00
C TRP A 64 8.09 -5.40 -10.00
N ALA A 65 9.20 -6.08 -9.72
CA ALA A 65 10.53 -5.46 -9.66
C ALA A 65 10.97 -4.96 -11.03
N LYS A 66 10.76 -5.73 -12.11
CA LYS A 66 10.97 -5.27 -13.49
C LYS A 66 10.07 -4.09 -13.84
N GLY A 67 8.89 -4.02 -13.25
CA GLY A 67 7.94 -2.91 -13.34
C GLY A 67 8.45 -1.62 -12.68
N ARG A 68 8.87 -1.71 -11.41
CA ARG A 68 9.26 -0.58 -10.55
C ARG A 68 10.68 -0.07 -10.82
N PHE A 69 11.62 -0.97 -11.10
CA PHE A 69 13.02 -0.65 -11.33
C PHE A 69 13.28 -0.64 -12.82
N LYS A 70 13.06 0.53 -13.43
CA LYS A 70 13.30 0.80 -14.85
C LYS A 70 14.17 2.03 -15.02
N PRO A 71 15.05 2.07 -16.02
CA PRO A 71 15.83 3.26 -16.29
C PRO A 71 14.92 4.44 -16.62
N ASP A 72 15.26 5.62 -16.11
CA ASP A 72 14.59 6.88 -16.43
C ASP A 72 15.62 7.94 -16.83
N GLY A 73 15.68 8.21 -18.14
CA GLY A 73 16.67 9.12 -18.72
C GLY A 73 18.11 8.71 -18.37
N LYS A 74 18.76 9.48 -17.50
CA LYS A 74 20.15 9.24 -17.05
C LYS A 74 20.24 8.46 -15.74
N LEU A 75 19.10 8.13 -15.14
CA LEU A 75 19.02 7.40 -13.87
C LEU A 75 18.98 5.91 -14.17
N TYR A 76 19.91 5.19 -13.56
CA TYR A 76 20.01 3.75 -13.74
C TYR A 76 19.20 3.02 -12.67
N SER A 77 18.14 2.32 -13.09
CA SER A 77 17.34 1.51 -12.19
C SER A 77 16.92 0.24 -12.91
N GLN A 78 17.24 -0.93 -12.35
CA GLN A 78 16.93 -2.22 -12.97
C GLN A 78 17.03 -3.39 -11.98
N VAL A 79 16.39 -4.50 -12.33
CA VAL A 79 16.70 -5.81 -11.76
C VAL A 79 18.09 -6.24 -12.24
N SER A 80 19.05 -6.26 -11.32
CA SER A 80 20.46 -6.57 -11.59
C SER A 80 20.80 -8.06 -11.49
N TYR A 81 20.02 -8.82 -10.73
CA TYR A 81 20.19 -10.26 -10.54
C TYR A 81 18.85 -10.91 -10.16
N SER A 82 18.63 -12.14 -10.62
CA SER A 82 17.48 -12.96 -10.20
C SER A 82 17.83 -14.45 -10.30
N ASN A 83 17.50 -15.22 -9.28
CA ASN A 83 17.68 -16.67 -9.21
C ASN A 83 16.42 -17.30 -8.62
N GLU A 84 15.70 -18.06 -9.44
CA GLU A 84 14.43 -18.70 -9.06
C GLU A 84 14.64 -19.86 -8.07
N GLU A 85 15.73 -20.63 -8.22
CA GLU A 85 16.04 -21.74 -7.33
C GLU A 85 16.31 -21.25 -5.90
N GLU A 86 17.08 -20.17 -5.78
CA GLU A 86 17.35 -19.52 -4.49
C GLU A 86 16.21 -18.61 -4.02
N GLY A 87 15.24 -18.28 -4.88
CA GLY A 87 14.17 -17.33 -4.58
C GLY A 87 14.63 -15.87 -4.49
N THR A 88 15.82 -15.54 -4.98
CA THR A 88 16.47 -14.24 -4.76
C THR A 88 16.33 -13.31 -5.96
N ILE A 89 15.93 -12.06 -5.73
CA ILE A 89 15.93 -10.99 -6.72
C ILE A 89 16.67 -9.79 -6.12
N ALA A 90 17.59 -9.20 -6.87
CA ALA A 90 18.29 -8.00 -6.45
C ALA A 90 18.17 -6.91 -7.53
N ALA A 91 17.66 -5.75 -7.12
CA ALA A 91 17.59 -4.55 -7.94
C ALA A 91 18.60 -3.50 -7.46
N THR A 92 19.13 -2.75 -8.42
CA THR A 92 19.89 -1.52 -8.19
C THR A 92 19.04 -0.37 -8.68
N ALA A 93 18.89 0.67 -7.87
CA ALA A 93 18.01 1.78 -8.19
C ALA A 93 18.71 3.12 -8.00
N GLU A 94 18.43 4.00 -8.94
CA GLU A 94 18.76 5.41 -8.90
C GLU A 94 17.51 6.21 -9.23
N GLU A 95 17.13 7.14 -8.36
CA GLU A 95 15.98 8.01 -8.59
C GLU A 95 16.19 9.39 -7.97
N TYR A 96 15.40 10.36 -8.42
CA TYR A 96 15.39 11.68 -7.79
C TYR A 96 14.41 11.69 -6.63
N MET A 97 14.93 11.99 -5.43
CA MET A 97 14.13 12.18 -4.22
C MET A 97 13.93 13.68 -3.99
N VAL A 98 12.70 14.16 -4.13
CA VAL A 98 12.35 15.60 -4.11
C VAL A 98 11.95 16.06 -2.71
N PHE A 99 12.78 16.90 -2.09
CA PHE A 99 12.52 17.50 -0.79
C PHE A 99 11.43 18.57 -0.86
N SER A 100 11.56 19.49 -1.81
CA SER A 100 10.60 20.55 -2.07
C SER A 100 10.60 20.93 -3.56
N SER A 101 9.46 21.40 -4.04
CA SER A 101 9.29 21.88 -5.40
C SER A 101 8.41 23.11 -5.37
N THR A 102 8.92 24.23 -5.88
CA THR A 102 8.20 25.49 -6.05
C THR A 102 8.34 25.96 -7.50
N ALA A 103 7.60 27.01 -7.88
CA ALA A 103 7.71 27.58 -9.22
C ALA A 103 9.13 28.08 -9.57
N LEU A 104 9.95 28.43 -8.57
CA LEU A 104 11.27 29.04 -8.77
C LEU A 104 12.44 28.13 -8.36
N SER A 105 12.18 27.02 -7.66
CA SER A 105 13.23 26.17 -7.13
C SER A 105 12.79 24.72 -7.01
N LEU A 106 13.70 23.82 -7.34
CA LEU A 106 13.55 22.38 -7.12
C LEU A 106 14.68 21.91 -6.21
N ASP A 107 14.33 21.46 -5.00
CA ASP A 107 15.28 20.87 -4.05
C ASP A 107 15.12 19.35 -4.08
N ARG A 108 16.12 18.66 -4.59
CA ARG A 108 16.14 17.21 -4.72
C ARG A 108 17.56 16.65 -4.58
N THR A 109 17.65 15.38 -4.21
CA THR A 109 18.89 14.60 -4.27
C THR A 109 18.70 13.45 -5.23
N ARG A 110 19.77 13.01 -5.90
CA ARG A 110 19.79 11.66 -6.47
C ARG A 110 20.07 10.68 -5.34
N ILE A 111 19.25 9.64 -5.22
CA ILE A 111 19.44 8.56 -4.26
C ILE A 111 19.83 7.30 -5.02
N TYR A 112 20.74 6.53 -4.43
CA TYR A 112 21.22 5.24 -4.91
C TYR A 112 20.92 4.21 -3.84
N TYR A 113 20.36 3.06 -4.19
CA TYR A 113 20.13 1.98 -3.23
C TYR A 113 20.08 0.60 -3.91
N GLN A 114 20.22 -0.43 -3.09
CA GLN A 114 19.92 -1.81 -3.47
C GLN A 114 18.62 -2.23 -2.80
N PHE A 115 17.82 -2.98 -3.56
CA PHE A 115 16.58 -3.58 -3.08
C PHE A 115 16.65 -5.08 -3.32
N LEU A 116 16.67 -5.86 -2.23
CA LEU A 116 16.74 -7.31 -2.27
C LEU A 116 15.38 -7.89 -1.86
N ILE A 117 14.98 -8.92 -2.59
CA ILE A 117 13.73 -9.66 -2.39
C ILE A 117 14.12 -11.12 -2.28
N ASN A 118 13.69 -11.77 -1.19
CA ASN A 118 13.87 -13.20 -1.00
C ASN A 118 12.51 -13.87 -0.85
N ALA A 119 12.14 -14.68 -1.84
CA ALA A 119 10.95 -15.50 -1.84
C ALA A 119 11.22 -16.81 -1.08
N GLU A 120 10.32 -17.15 -0.17
CA GLU A 120 10.26 -18.44 0.52
C GLU A 120 8.80 -18.94 0.43
N ASP A 121 8.55 -20.21 0.73
CA ASP A 121 7.16 -20.69 0.74
C ASP A 121 6.34 -19.91 1.77
N GLY A 122 5.21 -19.35 1.32
CA GLY A 122 4.28 -18.61 2.18
C GLY A 122 4.75 -17.22 2.64
N LYS A 123 5.94 -16.73 2.24
CA LYS A 123 6.46 -15.44 2.69
C LYS A 123 7.51 -14.82 1.76
N CYS A 124 7.64 -13.51 1.83
CA CYS A 124 8.59 -12.73 1.03
C CYS A 124 9.32 -11.72 1.92
N LYS A 125 10.65 -11.74 1.93
CA LYS A 125 11.48 -10.80 2.70
C LYS A 125 12.01 -9.71 1.79
N LEU A 126 11.89 -8.47 2.22
CA LEU A 126 12.35 -7.27 1.52
C LEU A 126 13.47 -6.62 2.32
N LEU A 127 14.51 -6.15 1.63
CA LEU A 127 15.62 -5.41 2.21
C LEU A 127 16.00 -4.24 1.30
N MET A 128 15.92 -3.02 1.83
CA MET A 128 16.49 -1.83 1.20
C MET A 128 17.80 -1.47 1.92
N THR A 129 18.91 -1.38 1.18
CA THR A 129 20.25 -1.13 1.75
C THR A 129 21.19 -0.45 0.76
N ARG A 130 22.46 -0.23 1.14
CA ARG A 130 23.50 0.49 0.38
C ARG A 130 23.05 1.87 -0.10
N ILE A 131 22.36 2.59 0.79
CA ILE A 131 21.75 3.88 0.48
C ILE A 131 22.81 4.97 0.45
N ARG A 132 22.88 5.69 -0.67
CA ARG A 132 23.81 6.82 -0.88
C ARG A 132 23.08 7.96 -1.57
N TYR A 133 23.60 9.17 -1.36
CA TYR A 133 23.03 10.39 -1.92
C TYR A 133 24.08 11.14 -2.74
N TRP A 134 23.64 11.75 -3.83
CA TRP A 134 24.40 12.77 -4.57
C TRP A 134 23.52 14.01 -4.69
N TYR A 135 23.89 15.03 -3.92
CA TYR A 135 23.12 16.26 -3.75
C TYR A 135 23.78 17.42 -4.47
N ASP A 136 22.97 18.34 -4.99
CA ASP A 136 23.43 19.55 -5.71
C ASP A 136 24.45 19.28 -6.82
N GLU A 137 24.18 18.29 -7.68
CA GLU A 137 25.08 17.85 -8.78
C GLU A 137 25.53 18.99 -9.70
N ALA A 138 24.73 20.06 -9.80
CA ALA A 138 25.01 21.22 -10.64
C ALA A 138 26.10 22.15 -10.07
N ARG A 139 26.42 22.02 -8.77
CA ARG A 139 27.38 22.87 -8.07
C ARG A 139 28.66 22.10 -7.76
N ASP A 140 29.76 22.47 -8.42
CA ASP A 140 31.10 21.92 -8.18
C ASP A 140 31.17 20.38 -8.17
N GLY A 141 30.30 19.71 -8.94
CA GLY A 141 30.22 18.25 -9.01
C GLY A 141 29.42 17.58 -7.89
N GLY A 142 28.73 18.35 -7.04
CA GLY A 142 27.82 17.90 -5.99
C GLY A 142 28.46 17.22 -4.78
N GLU A 143 27.67 17.07 -3.72
CA GLU A 143 28.08 16.47 -2.45
C GLU A 143 27.58 15.03 -2.33
N LYS A 144 28.43 14.15 -1.81
CA LYS A 144 28.13 12.72 -1.68
C LYS A 144 28.03 12.32 -0.23
N TYR A 145 26.97 11.60 0.11
CA TYR A 145 26.67 11.18 1.47
C TYR A 145 26.30 9.70 1.52
N THR A 146 26.71 9.03 2.60
CA THR A 146 26.20 7.69 2.94
C THR A 146 25.02 7.83 3.91
N ALA A 147 24.08 6.89 3.88
CA ALA A 147 22.97 6.91 4.83
C ALA A 147 23.44 6.72 6.27
N GLU A 148 24.49 5.93 6.48
CA GLU A 148 25.08 5.65 7.79
C GLU A 148 25.57 6.92 8.48
N GLU A 149 26.08 7.90 7.73
CA GLU A 149 26.62 9.15 8.27
C GLU A 149 25.57 10.29 8.27
N TRP A 150 24.62 10.24 7.34
CA TRP A 150 23.76 11.39 7.04
C TRP A 150 22.36 11.32 7.63
N ILE A 151 21.76 10.13 7.68
CA ILE A 151 20.37 9.97 8.15
C ILE A 151 20.26 9.25 9.50
N ASN A 152 21.37 8.91 10.15
CA ASN A 152 21.36 8.32 11.49
C ASN A 152 20.75 9.27 12.55
N ASP A 153 20.42 8.73 13.72
CA ASP A 153 19.75 9.48 14.79
C ASP A 153 20.56 10.68 15.29
N ASP A 154 21.88 10.57 15.35
CA ASP A 154 22.74 11.59 15.94
C ASP A 154 22.98 12.76 14.99
N MET A 155 22.99 12.50 13.68
CA MET A 155 23.12 13.50 12.63
C MET A 155 21.77 14.13 12.30
N ALA A 156 20.73 13.31 12.06
CA ALA A 156 19.47 13.76 11.47
C ALA A 156 18.40 14.18 12.48
N LEU A 157 18.67 14.11 13.78
CA LEU A 157 17.78 14.60 14.84
C LEU A 157 18.46 15.71 15.65
N ASN A 158 17.65 16.52 16.33
CA ASN A 158 18.16 17.44 17.35
C ASN A 158 18.76 16.66 18.53
N LYS A 159 19.53 17.34 19.40
CA LYS A 159 20.15 16.72 20.59
C LYS A 159 19.16 16.00 21.51
N LYS A 160 17.89 16.41 21.52
CA LYS A 160 16.83 15.81 22.34
C LYS A 160 16.14 14.62 21.65
N LYS A 161 16.47 14.32 20.38
CA LYS A 161 15.82 13.32 19.52
C LYS A 161 14.31 13.49 19.37
N THR A 162 13.81 14.73 19.51
CA THR A 162 12.38 15.07 19.43
C THR A 162 11.98 15.75 18.13
N LYS A 163 12.95 16.18 17.32
CA LYS A 163 12.71 16.82 16.02
C LYS A 163 13.78 16.44 15.03
N LEU A 164 13.42 16.39 13.75
CA LEU A 164 14.35 16.32 12.63
C LEU A 164 15.26 17.55 12.59
N ALA A 165 16.55 17.31 12.32
CA ALA A 165 17.55 18.35 12.14
C ALA A 165 17.28 19.16 10.85
N PRO A 166 17.63 20.46 10.79
CA PRO A 166 17.23 21.32 9.68
C PRO A 166 17.73 20.91 8.29
N ILE A 167 18.93 20.33 8.20
CA ILE A 167 19.59 20.04 6.92
C ILE A 167 19.40 18.58 6.51
N CYS A 168 19.93 17.65 7.29
CA CYS A 168 19.88 16.21 7.08
C CYS A 168 18.50 15.59 7.36
N GLY A 169 17.65 16.25 8.16
CA GLY A 169 16.31 15.75 8.49
C GLY A 169 15.40 15.54 7.29
N LYS A 170 15.56 16.34 6.22
CA LYS A 170 14.82 16.14 4.96
C LYS A 170 15.23 14.85 4.25
N PHE A 171 16.52 14.49 4.27
CA PHE A 171 17.01 13.24 3.71
C PHE A 171 16.44 12.05 4.48
N ARG A 172 16.47 12.12 5.81
CA ARG A 172 15.90 11.08 6.68
C ARG A 172 14.42 10.86 6.39
N ARG A 173 13.63 11.93 6.38
CA ARG A 173 12.19 11.86 6.10
C ARG A 173 11.91 11.21 4.75
N GLU A 174 12.41 11.78 3.66
CA GLU A 174 12.04 11.28 2.33
C GLU A 174 12.60 9.86 2.08
N THR A 175 13.71 9.47 2.72
CA THR A 175 14.23 8.09 2.61
C THR A 175 13.29 7.10 3.30
N ILE A 176 12.74 7.47 4.47
CA ILE A 176 11.74 6.64 5.18
C ILE A 176 10.46 6.56 4.35
N ASP A 177 10.01 7.66 3.75
CA ASP A 177 8.82 7.67 2.89
C ASP A 177 9.00 6.82 1.64
N LEU A 178 10.15 6.92 0.96
CA LEU A 178 10.48 6.08 -0.18
C LEU A 178 10.50 4.58 0.20
N LYS A 179 11.11 4.24 1.34
CA LYS A 179 11.09 2.88 1.88
C LYS A 179 9.66 2.38 2.11
N ASP A 180 8.81 3.19 2.73
CA ASP A 180 7.41 2.83 2.96
C ASP A 180 6.67 2.59 1.65
N GLU A 181 6.85 3.46 0.65
CA GLU A 181 6.26 3.31 -0.68
C GLU A 181 6.72 2.02 -1.37
N LEU A 182 8.02 1.71 -1.34
CA LEU A 182 8.58 0.49 -1.93
C LEU A 182 8.01 -0.77 -1.25
N PHE A 183 7.97 -0.79 0.08
CA PHE A 183 7.44 -1.94 0.82
C PHE A 183 5.94 -2.10 0.64
N GLN A 184 5.20 -0.99 0.61
CA GLN A 184 3.76 -1.00 0.38
C GLN A 184 3.44 -1.51 -1.03
N SER A 185 4.10 -0.96 -2.06
CA SER A 185 3.86 -1.39 -3.45
C SER A 185 4.21 -2.86 -3.69
N ALA A 186 5.29 -3.37 -3.09
CA ALA A 186 5.63 -4.79 -3.09
C ALA A 186 4.56 -5.65 -2.41
N SER A 187 4.07 -5.21 -1.24
CA SER A 187 3.02 -5.92 -0.48
C SER A 187 1.72 -6.00 -1.28
N VAL A 188 1.36 -4.90 -1.94
CA VAL A 188 0.16 -4.81 -2.78
C VAL A 188 0.26 -5.75 -3.99
N ALA A 189 1.40 -5.79 -4.69
CA ALA A 189 1.61 -6.68 -5.82
C ALA A 189 1.47 -8.17 -5.43
N LEU A 190 2.00 -8.55 -4.27
CA LEU A 190 1.89 -9.93 -3.77
C LEU A 190 0.47 -10.24 -3.27
N GLY A 191 -0.18 -9.28 -2.61
CA GLY A 191 -1.58 -9.38 -2.20
C GLY A 191 -2.52 -9.65 -3.37
N GLN A 192 -2.29 -9.04 -4.54
CA GLN A 192 -3.08 -9.31 -5.74
C GLN A 192 -2.87 -10.70 -6.31
N LYS A 193 -1.66 -11.24 -6.25
CA LYS A 193 -1.40 -12.61 -6.70
C LYS A 193 -2.20 -13.63 -5.89
N LEU A 194 -2.30 -13.42 -4.57
CA LEU A 194 -3.17 -14.23 -3.70
C LEU A 194 -4.64 -14.17 -4.14
N LEU A 195 -5.14 -12.96 -4.46
CA LEU A 195 -6.52 -12.77 -4.94
C LEU A 195 -6.76 -13.43 -6.31
N ASN A 196 -5.79 -13.37 -7.22
CA ASN A 196 -5.89 -13.95 -8.57
C ASN A 196 -5.80 -15.48 -8.55
N ASN A 197 -4.92 -16.07 -7.73
CA ASN A 197 -4.79 -17.53 -7.63
C ASN A 197 -6.04 -18.17 -6.98
N ALA A 198 -6.69 -17.48 -6.04
CA ALA A 198 -7.99 -17.91 -5.49
C ALA A 198 -9.10 -17.93 -6.55
N SER A 199 -8.97 -17.16 -7.64
CA SER A 199 -9.92 -17.12 -8.75
C SER A 199 -9.60 -18.13 -9.87
N ALA A 200 -8.37 -18.65 -9.93
CA ALA A 200 -7.91 -19.56 -10.99
C ALA A 200 -8.18 -21.06 -10.68
N THR A 201 -8.54 -21.41 -9.45
CA THR A 201 -8.80 -22.81 -9.05
C THR A 201 -10.17 -23.35 -9.50
N THR A 202 -10.99 -22.55 -10.19
CA THR A 202 -12.31 -22.96 -10.72
C THR A 202 -12.32 -23.30 -12.21
N ALA A 203 -11.17 -23.31 -12.89
CA ALA A 203 -11.10 -23.59 -14.34
C ALA A 203 -10.13 -24.71 -14.72
N GLN A 204 -10.22 -25.89 -14.08
CA GLN A 204 -9.75 -27.13 -14.70
C GLN A 204 -10.74 -28.26 -14.44
N SER A 205 -11.36 -28.69 -15.54
CA SER A 205 -12.21 -29.87 -15.67
C SER A 205 -11.43 -31.15 -15.39
N VAL A 206 -11.85 -31.93 -14.40
CA VAL A 206 -11.52 -33.36 -14.25
C VAL A 206 -12.84 -34.09 -13.91
N PRO A 207 -13.15 -35.23 -14.57
CA PRO A 207 -14.47 -35.85 -14.52
C PRO A 207 -14.83 -36.38 -13.12
N ALA A 208 -16.13 -36.33 -12.84
CA ALA A 208 -16.76 -36.70 -11.59
C ALA A 208 -16.26 -38.03 -11.01
N GLN A 209 -15.72 -37.96 -9.79
CA GLN A 209 -15.85 -39.04 -8.82
C GLN A 209 -16.45 -38.46 -7.55
N THR A 210 -17.57 -39.04 -7.15
CA THR A 210 -18.35 -38.69 -5.96
C THR A 210 -17.57 -39.09 -4.71
N LEU A 211 -16.97 -38.11 -4.04
CA LEU A 211 -16.74 -38.16 -2.60
C LEU A 211 -17.20 -36.85 -1.98
N GLN A 212 -18.11 -37.01 -1.04
CA GLN A 212 -18.88 -35.99 -0.36
C GLN A 212 -17.96 -35.09 0.49
N PRO A 213 -17.92 -33.77 0.29
CA PRO A 213 -17.17 -32.86 1.16
C PRO A 213 -17.93 -32.63 2.47
N ALA A 214 -17.22 -32.71 3.60
CA ALA A 214 -17.70 -32.16 4.86
C ALA A 214 -17.77 -30.63 4.72
N THR A 215 -18.99 -30.11 4.57
CA THR A 215 -19.29 -28.68 4.60
C THR A 215 -19.29 -28.22 6.06
N PRO A 216 -18.56 -27.15 6.44
CA PRO A 216 -18.97 -26.37 7.60
C PRO A 216 -20.32 -25.74 7.24
N VAL A 217 -21.38 -26.24 7.87
CA VAL A 217 -22.73 -25.70 7.68
C VAL A 217 -22.79 -24.37 8.43
N LEU A 218 -22.79 -23.25 7.69
CA LEU A 218 -23.19 -21.95 8.22
C LEU A 218 -24.67 -22.06 8.59
N ASN A 219 -24.98 -22.05 9.88
CA ASN A 219 -26.32 -22.29 10.39
C ASN A 219 -27.08 -20.95 10.43
N ALA A 220 -28.06 -20.79 9.55
CA ALA A 220 -28.89 -19.58 9.43
C ALA A 220 -29.75 -19.22 10.67
N SER A 221 -29.63 -19.97 11.78
CA SER A 221 -30.36 -19.78 13.04
C SER A 221 -29.46 -19.44 14.24
N ALA A 222 -28.15 -19.30 14.06
CA ALA A 222 -27.21 -19.03 15.16
C ALA A 222 -26.98 -17.52 15.37
N GLU A 223 -26.76 -17.12 16.63
CA GLU A 223 -26.29 -15.77 16.98
C GLU A 223 -24.86 -15.54 16.46
N LEU A 224 -24.53 -14.29 16.13
CA LEU A 224 -23.17 -13.89 15.74
C LEU A 224 -22.20 -14.12 16.90
N LYS A 225 -21.15 -14.91 16.66
CA LYS A 225 -20.07 -15.16 17.62
C LYS A 225 -18.78 -14.52 17.14
N GLU A 226 -18.00 -13.99 18.08
CA GLU A 226 -16.67 -13.47 17.79
C GLU A 226 -15.71 -14.61 17.43
N VAL A 227 -15.01 -14.43 16.33
CA VAL A 227 -14.09 -15.40 15.74
C VAL A 227 -12.80 -14.71 15.30
N SER A 228 -11.71 -15.47 15.16
CA SER A 228 -10.49 -14.95 14.54
C SER A 228 -10.65 -14.90 13.01
N LEU A 229 -9.84 -14.09 12.33
CA LEU A 229 -9.92 -13.95 10.86
C LEU A 229 -9.63 -15.27 10.14
N GLU A 230 -8.80 -16.13 10.72
CA GLU A 230 -8.44 -17.44 10.18
C GLU A 230 -9.62 -18.43 10.21
N GLN A 231 -10.64 -18.16 11.03
CA GLN A 231 -11.85 -18.97 11.14
C GLN A 231 -12.95 -18.51 10.17
N LEU A 232 -12.78 -17.37 9.49
CA LEU A 232 -13.74 -16.89 8.51
C LEU A 232 -13.74 -17.75 7.25
N PRO A 233 -14.85 -17.78 6.49
CA PRO A 233 -14.92 -18.54 5.26
C PRO A 233 -13.91 -17.98 4.24
N ALA A 234 -13.07 -18.85 3.68
CA ALA A 234 -12.12 -18.49 2.65
C ALA A 234 -12.81 -17.92 1.38
N ASN A 235 -14.09 -18.24 1.18
CA ASN A 235 -14.91 -17.83 0.05
C ASN A 235 -15.76 -16.58 0.32
N LEU A 236 -15.35 -15.70 1.24
CA LEU A 236 -16.05 -14.45 1.55
C LEU A 236 -16.34 -13.58 0.31
N ASN A 237 -15.45 -13.58 -0.68
CA ASN A 237 -15.66 -12.87 -1.95
C ASN A 237 -16.80 -13.47 -2.77
N GLU A 238 -16.95 -14.80 -2.79
CA GLU A 238 -18.06 -15.49 -3.45
C GLU A 238 -19.38 -15.24 -2.73
N ILE A 239 -19.35 -15.25 -1.38
CA ILE A 239 -20.50 -14.89 -0.54
C ILE A 239 -20.94 -13.46 -0.86
N ALA A 240 -19.99 -12.52 -0.99
CA ALA A 240 -20.30 -11.14 -1.38
C ALA A 240 -20.89 -11.06 -2.80
N ALA A 241 -20.35 -11.83 -3.75
CA ALA A 241 -20.77 -11.81 -5.15
C ALA A 241 -22.15 -12.44 -5.39
N GLN A 242 -22.47 -13.52 -4.68
CA GLN A 242 -23.75 -14.24 -4.78
C GLN A 242 -24.82 -13.72 -3.82
N GLY A 243 -24.40 -12.93 -2.82
CA GLY A 243 -25.22 -12.45 -1.73
C GLY A 243 -25.39 -10.93 -1.73
N ARG A 244 -25.49 -10.36 -0.52
CA ARG A 244 -25.51 -8.91 -0.29
C ARG A 244 -24.32 -8.54 0.56
N ILE A 245 -23.74 -7.37 0.32
CA ILE A 245 -22.71 -6.78 1.17
C ILE A 245 -23.12 -5.36 1.53
N THR A 246 -23.00 -5.01 2.82
CA THR A 246 -23.35 -3.69 3.31
C THR A 246 -22.23 -3.05 4.10
N LEU A 247 -22.30 -1.73 4.13
CA LEU A 247 -21.44 -0.87 4.91
C LEU A 247 -22.32 -0.12 5.91
N THR A 248 -22.01 -0.25 7.20
CA THR A 248 -22.75 0.41 8.27
C THR A 248 -21.85 1.37 9.03
N ALA A 249 -22.25 2.64 9.14
CA ALA A 249 -21.55 3.63 9.95
C ALA A 249 -21.81 3.47 11.45
N ALA A 250 -21.01 4.16 12.27
CA ALA A 250 -21.17 4.20 13.73
C ALA A 250 -22.54 4.74 14.18
N ASN A 251 -23.14 5.63 13.40
CA ASN A 251 -24.47 6.20 13.65
C ASN A 251 -25.63 5.25 13.29
N GLY A 252 -25.33 4.05 12.78
CA GLY A 252 -26.31 3.05 12.36
C GLY A 252 -26.81 3.20 10.92
N GLU A 253 -26.34 4.19 10.17
CA GLU A 253 -26.66 4.32 8.74
C GLU A 253 -26.05 3.15 7.96
N GLU A 254 -26.89 2.39 7.26
CA GLU A 254 -26.51 1.23 6.45
C GLU A 254 -26.74 1.52 4.98
N ILE A 255 -25.77 1.17 4.14
CA ILE A 255 -25.88 1.23 2.69
C ILE A 255 -25.43 -0.08 2.06
N ASP A 256 -26.04 -0.41 0.93
CA ASP A 256 -25.57 -1.51 0.08
C ASP A 256 -24.32 -1.08 -0.70
N ILE A 257 -23.28 -1.91 -0.63
CA ILE A 257 -22.12 -1.81 -1.51
C ILE A 257 -22.13 -3.01 -2.48
N LYS A 258 -21.26 -2.98 -3.49
CA LYS A 258 -21.12 -4.10 -4.41
C LYS A 258 -19.97 -5.01 -3.96
N ALA A 259 -20.00 -6.27 -4.36
CA ALA A 259 -18.91 -7.21 -4.09
C ALA A 259 -17.55 -6.69 -4.57
N GLU A 260 -17.50 -6.01 -5.72
CA GLU A 260 -16.30 -5.36 -6.27
C GLU A 260 -15.73 -4.24 -5.37
N ASN A 261 -16.50 -3.73 -4.41
CA ASN A 261 -16.01 -2.74 -3.44
C ASN A 261 -15.22 -3.40 -2.31
N TRP A 262 -15.35 -4.71 -2.11
CA TRP A 262 -14.58 -5.45 -1.12
C TRP A 262 -13.29 -5.99 -1.73
N SER A 263 -12.16 -5.66 -1.11
CA SER A 263 -10.82 -6.04 -1.60
C SER A 263 -10.10 -7.03 -0.68
N GLY A 264 -10.78 -7.57 0.33
CA GLY A 264 -10.26 -8.62 1.21
C GLY A 264 -9.55 -8.09 2.45
N PHE A 265 -8.82 -9.01 3.11
CA PHE A 265 -8.02 -8.74 4.30
C PHE A 265 -6.53 -8.69 3.98
N GLY A 266 -5.75 -8.09 4.89
CA GLY A 266 -4.30 -8.18 4.89
C GLY A 266 -3.70 -7.78 6.23
N LYS A 267 -2.40 -7.51 6.24
CA LYS A 267 -1.68 -7.00 7.41
C LYS A 267 -1.02 -5.66 7.12
N MET A 268 -1.16 -4.72 8.05
CA MET A 268 -0.49 -3.41 8.01
C MET A 268 0.02 -3.09 9.41
N PHE A 269 1.31 -2.79 9.56
CA PHE A 269 1.97 -2.54 10.86
C PHE A 269 1.66 -3.63 11.92
N ASN A 270 1.70 -4.90 11.51
CA ASN A 270 1.36 -6.07 12.34
C ASN A 270 -0.10 -6.11 12.87
N LYS A 271 -0.99 -5.30 12.30
CA LYS A 271 -2.42 -5.33 12.57
C LYS A 271 -3.17 -5.93 11.39
N ASN A 272 -4.23 -6.66 11.69
CA ASN A 272 -5.14 -7.15 10.66
C ASN A 272 -5.95 -5.98 10.10
N VAL A 273 -6.02 -5.88 8.76
CA VAL A 273 -6.76 -4.82 8.08
C VAL A 273 -7.69 -5.39 7.02
N ALA A 274 -8.76 -4.66 6.74
CA ALA A 274 -9.70 -4.89 5.65
C ALA A 274 -9.61 -3.75 4.64
N TYR A 275 -9.70 -4.08 3.35
CA TYR A 275 -9.59 -3.14 2.24
C TYR A 275 -10.94 -2.97 1.55
N LEU A 276 -11.34 -1.72 1.33
CA LEU A 276 -12.50 -1.36 0.52
C LEU A 276 -12.06 -0.42 -0.60
N LEU A 277 -12.44 -0.73 -1.84
CA LEU A 277 -12.22 0.14 -2.99
C LEU A 277 -13.53 0.75 -3.46
N ILE A 278 -13.70 2.05 -3.23
CA ILE A 278 -14.95 2.75 -3.51
C ILE A 278 -14.72 3.78 -4.61
N ASP A 279 -15.52 3.67 -5.67
CA ASP A 279 -15.67 4.70 -6.70
C ASP A 279 -16.24 5.97 -6.08
N GLN A 280 -15.57 7.11 -6.26
CA GLN A 280 -15.98 8.40 -5.71
C GLN A 280 -17.34 8.89 -6.24
N SER A 281 -17.82 8.36 -7.38
CA SER A 281 -19.18 8.64 -7.86
C SER A 281 -20.26 7.99 -6.97
N ARG A 282 -19.91 7.01 -6.13
CA ARG A 282 -20.79 6.46 -5.08
C ARG A 282 -20.81 7.42 -3.88
N ILE A 283 -21.53 8.54 -4.04
CA ILE A 283 -21.58 9.64 -3.07
C ILE A 283 -21.94 9.16 -1.66
N ALA A 284 -22.97 8.33 -1.51
CA ALA A 284 -23.40 7.84 -0.20
C ALA A 284 -22.32 7.00 0.50
N ALA A 285 -21.66 6.08 -0.23
CA ALA A 285 -20.59 5.25 0.34
C ALA A 285 -19.33 6.05 0.65
N THR A 286 -19.00 7.02 -0.22
CA THR A 286 -17.88 7.93 0.01
C THR A 286 -18.14 8.79 1.25
N ALA A 287 -19.32 9.42 1.36
CA ALA A 287 -19.69 10.25 2.49
C ALA A 287 -19.70 9.46 3.81
N LEU A 288 -20.27 8.24 3.79
CA LEU A 288 -20.28 7.35 4.96
C LEU A 288 -18.85 7.06 5.44
N MET A 289 -17.95 6.71 4.50
CA MET A 289 -16.55 6.41 4.83
C MET A 289 -15.74 7.64 5.22
N GLU A 290 -16.03 8.82 4.68
CA GLU A 290 -15.36 10.06 5.06
C GLU A 290 -15.75 10.48 6.48
N GLN A 291 -17.03 10.36 6.83
CA GLN A 291 -17.58 10.84 8.11
C GLN A 291 -17.45 9.83 9.26
N SER A 292 -17.15 8.56 8.97
CA SER A 292 -17.06 7.51 9.98
C SER A 292 -15.62 7.14 10.31
N ASP A 293 -15.27 7.15 11.59
CA ASP A 293 -14.00 6.61 12.09
C ASP A 293 -14.08 5.10 12.36
N THR A 294 -15.28 4.57 12.54
CA THR A 294 -15.56 3.14 12.70
C THR A 294 -16.74 2.74 11.83
N TYR A 295 -16.66 1.56 11.23
CA TYR A 295 -17.69 1.04 10.34
C TYR A 295 -17.75 -0.48 10.41
N LYS A 296 -18.85 -1.05 9.92
CA LYS A 296 -19.02 -2.50 9.78
C LYS A 296 -19.17 -2.87 8.31
N VAL A 297 -18.51 -3.95 7.91
CA VAL A 297 -18.73 -4.61 6.61
C VAL A 297 -19.47 -5.91 6.88
N SER A 298 -20.70 -6.02 6.38
CA SER A 298 -21.58 -7.16 6.65
C SER A 298 -21.84 -7.94 5.38
N PHE A 299 -21.73 -9.27 5.44
CA PHE A 299 -21.95 -10.19 4.33
C PHE A 299 -23.17 -11.05 4.60
N TYR A 300 -24.06 -11.14 3.62
CA TYR A 300 -25.30 -11.87 3.69
C TYR A 300 -25.27 -12.96 2.63
N THR A 301 -25.48 -14.20 3.02
CA THR A 301 -25.65 -15.31 2.05
C THR A 301 -26.95 -15.16 1.29
N SER A 302 -27.02 -15.70 0.06
CA SER A 302 -28.22 -15.67 -0.77
C SER A 302 -29.44 -16.18 0.02
N ASN A 303 -30.51 -15.39 0.06
CA ASN A 303 -31.77 -15.64 0.77
C ASN A 303 -31.79 -15.41 2.30
N ASN A 304 -30.76 -14.81 2.91
CA ASN A 304 -30.78 -14.46 4.34
C ASN A 304 -30.94 -12.94 4.56
N THR A 305 -31.79 -12.56 5.51
CA THR A 305 -31.96 -11.16 5.95
C THR A 305 -30.98 -10.74 7.04
N GLN A 306 -30.34 -11.71 7.70
CA GLN A 306 -29.33 -11.48 8.73
C GLN A 306 -27.92 -11.69 8.16
N ALA A 307 -26.98 -10.87 8.62
CA ALA A 307 -25.58 -10.96 8.21
C ALA A 307 -24.95 -12.26 8.73
N SER A 308 -24.35 -13.04 7.84
CA SER A 308 -23.63 -14.27 8.13
C SER A 308 -22.22 -14.00 8.65
N VAL A 309 -21.58 -12.94 8.15
CA VAL A 309 -20.29 -12.43 8.62
C VAL A 309 -20.38 -10.93 8.82
N VAL A 310 -19.81 -10.43 9.91
CA VAL A 310 -19.68 -8.98 10.19
C VAL A 310 -18.26 -8.68 10.59
N ILE A 311 -17.63 -7.74 9.89
CA ILE A 311 -16.28 -7.25 10.18
C ILE A 311 -16.41 -5.84 10.73
N GLU A 312 -16.02 -5.64 11.98
CA GLU A 312 -15.95 -4.31 12.59
C GLU A 312 -14.56 -3.73 12.36
N CYS A 313 -14.52 -2.52 11.83
CA CYS A 313 -13.30 -1.84 11.43
C CYS A 313 -13.20 -0.46 12.09
N LYS A 314 -11.98 -0.08 12.46
CA LYS A 314 -11.59 1.31 12.69
C LYS A 314 -10.84 1.81 11.46
N LYS A 315 -11.32 2.89 10.84
CA LYS A 315 -10.68 3.49 9.66
C LYS A 315 -9.26 3.93 10.03
N ALA A 316 -8.27 3.33 9.36
CA ALA A 316 -6.86 3.61 9.58
C ALA A 316 -6.36 4.66 8.57
N MET A 317 -6.69 4.49 7.29
CA MET A 317 -6.35 5.44 6.25
C MET A 317 -7.30 5.38 5.05
N ALA A 318 -7.28 6.43 4.24
CA ALA A 318 -7.94 6.51 2.96
C ALA A 318 -6.94 7.05 1.93
N GLN A 319 -6.80 6.37 0.81
CA GLN A 319 -5.89 6.75 -0.27
C GLN A 319 -6.67 6.89 -1.57
N LYS A 320 -6.58 8.07 -2.20
CA LYS A 320 -7.12 8.24 -3.55
C LYS A 320 -6.25 7.45 -4.53
N MET A 321 -6.92 6.71 -5.42
CA MET A 321 -6.31 5.85 -6.41
C MET A 321 -6.84 6.27 -7.79
N THR A 322 -5.93 6.47 -8.72
CA THR A 322 -6.25 6.64 -10.14
C THR A 322 -6.55 5.29 -10.78
N ALA A 323 -7.27 5.31 -11.89
CA ALA A 323 -7.53 4.10 -12.67
C ALA A 323 -6.25 3.39 -13.13
N ASP A 324 -5.19 4.15 -13.47
CA ASP A 324 -3.94 3.56 -13.96
C ASP A 324 -3.14 2.94 -12.82
N GLU A 325 -3.18 3.52 -11.62
CA GLU A 325 -2.68 2.88 -10.40
C GLU A 325 -3.48 1.63 -10.06
N LEU A 326 -4.77 1.53 -10.40
CA LEU A 326 -5.56 0.33 -10.11
C LEU A 326 -5.41 -0.77 -11.18
N LYS A 327 -5.15 -0.40 -12.43
CA LYS A 327 -4.79 -1.34 -13.50
C LYS A 327 -3.43 -1.98 -13.25
N SER A 328 -2.45 -1.22 -12.75
CA SER A 328 -1.15 -1.78 -12.33
C SER A 328 -1.30 -2.73 -11.13
N LEU A 329 -2.46 -2.70 -10.48
CA LEU A 329 -2.86 -3.53 -9.37
C LEU A 329 -3.80 -4.69 -9.77
N ASN A 330 -3.91 -5.02 -11.07
CA ASN A 330 -4.78 -6.07 -11.62
C ASN A 330 -6.25 -5.99 -11.14
N GLN A 331 -6.70 -4.82 -10.70
CA GLN A 331 -8.09 -4.59 -10.37
C GLN A 331 -8.83 -4.25 -11.67
N ASN A 332 -9.88 -5.00 -11.99
CA ASN A 332 -10.72 -4.70 -13.14
C ASN A 332 -11.60 -3.49 -12.80
N VAL A 333 -11.06 -2.29 -13.03
CA VAL A 333 -11.70 -1.02 -12.70
C VAL A 333 -12.02 -0.23 -13.96
N ASP A 334 -13.08 0.56 -13.89
CA ASP A 334 -13.47 1.46 -14.96
C ASP A 334 -12.52 2.65 -15.00
N ALA A 335 -11.81 2.78 -16.12
CA ALA A 335 -10.76 3.77 -16.28
C ALA A 335 -11.24 5.22 -16.27
N SER A 336 -12.55 5.44 -16.44
CA SER A 336 -13.16 6.78 -16.39
C SER A 336 -13.43 7.27 -14.98
N LYS A 337 -13.22 6.44 -13.96
CA LYS A 337 -13.62 6.70 -12.58
C LYS A 337 -12.42 6.95 -11.65
N GLN A 338 -12.68 7.70 -10.59
CA GLN A 338 -11.72 7.89 -9.50
C GLN A 338 -12.13 7.03 -8.32
N TYR A 339 -11.16 6.39 -7.68
CA TYR A 339 -11.41 5.48 -6.59
C TYR A 339 -10.71 5.96 -5.33
N THR A 340 -11.25 5.56 -4.18
CA THR A 340 -10.57 5.71 -2.89
C THR A 340 -10.47 4.33 -2.26
N MET A 341 -9.25 3.92 -1.95
CA MET A 341 -8.96 2.73 -1.17
C MET A 341 -9.02 3.12 0.31
N TYR A 342 -9.98 2.54 1.03
CA TYR A 342 -10.10 2.65 2.47
C TYR A 342 -9.51 1.43 3.13
N ILE A 343 -8.70 1.67 4.16
CA ILE A 343 -8.03 0.63 4.94
C ILE A 343 -8.54 0.75 6.37
N GLY A 344 -9.22 -0.29 6.83
CA GLY A 344 -9.73 -0.39 8.20
C GLY A 344 -8.94 -1.40 9.00
N GLU A 345 -8.45 -1.02 10.17
CA GLU A 345 -7.98 -1.96 11.18
C GLU A 345 -9.17 -2.80 11.65
N VAL A 346 -9.07 -4.12 11.49
CA VAL A 346 -10.11 -5.05 11.96
C VAL A 346 -10.05 -5.10 13.47
N THR A 347 -11.10 -4.60 14.11
CA THR A 347 -11.24 -4.64 15.57
C THR A 347 -11.99 -5.88 16.04
N LYS A 348 -12.94 -6.38 15.23
CA LYS A 348 -13.66 -7.63 15.50
C LYS A 348 -14.08 -8.31 14.20
N ALA A 349 -14.16 -9.64 14.23
CA ALA A 349 -14.83 -10.44 13.22
C ALA A 349 -15.89 -11.31 13.90
N LEU A 350 -17.10 -11.32 13.34
CA LEU A 350 -18.23 -12.05 13.85
C LEU A 350 -18.75 -12.99 12.75
N MET A 351 -19.10 -14.22 13.12
CA MET A 351 -19.65 -15.24 12.20
C MET A 351 -20.76 -16.04 12.88
N ARG A 352 -21.71 -16.55 12.09
CA ARG A 352 -22.78 -17.46 12.54
C ARG A 352 -22.92 -18.69 11.64
#